data_AF-A0A2S9GWD5-F1
#
_entry.id   AF-A0A2S9GWD5-F1
#
_cell.length_a   1.000
_cell.length_b   1.000
_cell.length_c   1.000
_cell.angle_alpha   90.00
_cell.angle_beta   90.00
_cell.angle_gamma   90.00
#
_symmetry.space_group_name_H-M   'P 1'
#
loop_
_entity.id
_entity.type
_entity.pdbx_description
1 polymer ?
#
loop_
_entity_poly.entity_id
_entity_poly.type
_entity_poly.pdbx_seq_one_letter_code
_entity_poly.pdbx_strand_id
1 'polypeptide(L)'
;MKTSIKEQIKASLKASRKQVFLRADFTHFGEYRQVTRALSSLASEGLINRVGYGIYCRKMGSDSQTNQIVGKIKSRLGKRVNRLIQLGEISIRLGQPQPPNAQVSLDAFKLRLAQEIIRQVEFSDIREKSLANLSRWKLNGVWSSAYDEWEQLMKSGSEAKIMAIMIGQDEDANRLRQSAPYTGLLDQQTVERVREATTA
;
A
#
# COMPACT_ATOMS: atom_id res chain seq x y z
N MET A 1 -20.43 -45.99 7.85
CA MET A 1 -20.37 -45.00 6.75
C MET A 1 -19.39 -43.91 7.12
N LYS A 2 -18.50 -43.50 6.20
CA LYS A 2 -17.53 -42.42 6.44
C LYS A 2 -18.27 -41.08 6.31
N THR A 3 -18.38 -40.33 7.41
CA THR A 3 -19.04 -39.02 7.44
C THR A 3 -18.39 -38.09 6.42
N SER A 4 -19.19 -37.38 5.63
CA SER A 4 -18.65 -36.46 4.62
C SER A 4 -18.01 -35.23 5.27
N ILE A 5 -17.03 -34.61 4.60
CA ILE A 5 -16.38 -33.36 5.07
C ILE A 5 -17.43 -32.27 5.35
N LYS A 6 -18.47 -32.21 4.51
CA LYS A 6 -19.59 -31.28 4.70
C LYS A 6 -20.35 -31.52 6.01
N GLU A 7 -20.64 -32.77 6.34
CA GLU A 7 -21.32 -33.12 7.60
C GLU A 7 -20.44 -32.88 8.82
N GLN A 8 -19.14 -33.14 8.73
CA GLN A 8 -18.17 -32.84 9.78
C GLN A 8 -18.10 -31.32 10.05
N ILE A 9 -17.98 -30.51 8.99
CA ILE A 9 -18.01 -29.05 9.10
C ILE A 9 -19.35 -28.58 9.65
N LYS A 10 -20.48 -29.15 9.19
CA LYS A 10 -21.82 -28.82 9.70
C LYS A 10 -21.96 -29.12 11.20
N ALA A 11 -21.44 -30.26 11.66
CA ALA A 11 -21.43 -30.62 13.07
C ALA A 11 -20.56 -29.66 13.89
N SER A 12 -19.37 -29.32 13.41
CA SER A 12 -18.47 -28.33 14.02
C SER A 12 -19.11 -26.94 14.12
N LEU A 13 -19.78 -26.51 13.04
CA LEU A 13 -20.56 -25.28 13.03
C LEU A 13 -21.69 -25.32 14.06
N LYS A 14 -22.42 -26.42 14.21
CA LYS A 14 -23.49 -26.53 15.22
C LYS A 14 -22.96 -26.50 16.65
N ALA A 15 -21.85 -27.19 16.93
CA ALA A 15 -21.26 -27.25 18.27
C ALA A 15 -20.59 -25.93 18.70
N SER A 16 -20.13 -25.13 17.76
CA SER A 16 -19.37 -23.90 18.05
C SER A 16 -20.25 -22.73 18.48
N ARG A 17 -19.89 -22.05 19.57
CA ARG A 17 -20.53 -20.77 19.97
C ARG A 17 -20.06 -19.56 19.15
N LYS A 18 -19.09 -19.74 18.25
CA LYS A 18 -18.56 -18.65 17.41
C LYS A 18 -19.63 -18.18 16.41
N GLN A 19 -19.58 -16.90 16.08
CA GLN A 19 -20.42 -16.29 15.04
C GLN A 19 -19.67 -16.11 13.70
N VAL A 20 -18.34 -16.06 13.74
CA VAL A 20 -17.46 -15.87 12.58
C VAL A 20 -16.53 -17.07 12.45
N PHE A 21 -16.42 -17.57 11.23
CA PHE A 21 -15.62 -18.73 10.88
C PHE A 21 -14.72 -18.39 9.69
N LEU A 22 -13.46 -18.81 9.78
CA LEU A 22 -12.50 -18.71 8.70
C LEU A 22 -12.41 -20.08 8.02
N ARG A 23 -12.15 -20.11 6.72
CA ARG A 23 -11.82 -21.36 6.01
C ARG A 23 -10.68 -22.12 6.70
N ALA A 24 -9.70 -21.37 7.20
CA ALA A 24 -8.56 -21.90 7.94
C ALA A 24 -8.95 -22.70 9.19
N ASP A 25 -10.13 -22.45 9.77
CA ASP A 25 -10.63 -23.20 10.93
C ASP A 25 -10.97 -24.65 10.57
N PHE A 26 -11.18 -24.96 9.29
CA PHE A 26 -11.68 -26.25 8.82
C PHE A 26 -10.64 -27.03 8.00
N THR A 27 -9.39 -26.57 7.93
CA THR A 27 -8.32 -27.23 7.15
C THR A 27 -7.97 -28.63 7.67
N HIS A 28 -8.26 -28.91 8.94
CA HIS A 28 -8.08 -30.24 9.52
C HIS A 28 -9.12 -31.27 9.05
N PHE A 29 -10.23 -30.83 8.43
CA PHE A 29 -11.23 -31.75 7.85
C PHE A 29 -10.90 -32.19 6.43
N GLY A 30 -9.98 -31.51 5.74
CA GLY A 30 -9.58 -31.90 4.39
C GLY A 30 -8.84 -30.82 3.62
N GLU A 31 -8.59 -31.10 2.35
CA GLU A 31 -7.81 -30.22 1.49
C GLU A 31 -8.54 -28.92 1.14
N TYR A 32 -7.77 -27.93 0.71
CA TYR A 32 -8.24 -26.58 0.35
C TYR A 32 -9.53 -26.61 -0.49
N ARG A 33 -9.54 -27.37 -1.60
CA ARG A 33 -10.69 -27.42 -2.52
C ARG A 33 -11.89 -28.12 -1.90
N GLN A 34 -11.68 -29.18 -1.13
CA GLN A 34 -12.75 -29.94 -0.48
C GLN A 34 -13.46 -29.11 0.58
N VAL A 35 -12.70 -28.43 1.44
CA VAL A 35 -13.22 -27.51 2.47
C VAL A 35 -13.97 -26.35 1.81
N THR A 36 -13.42 -25.78 0.75
CA THR A 36 -14.07 -24.68 0.01
C THR A 36 -15.40 -25.11 -0.58
N ARG A 37 -15.48 -26.29 -1.21
CA ARG A 37 -16.73 -26.84 -1.76
C ARG A 37 -17.77 -27.09 -0.67
N ALA A 38 -17.36 -27.68 0.45
CA ALA A 38 -18.25 -27.92 1.59
C ALA A 38 -18.82 -26.62 2.17
N LEU A 39 -17.97 -25.62 2.40
CA LEU A 39 -18.41 -24.31 2.92
C LEU A 39 -19.32 -23.57 1.92
N SER A 40 -19.02 -23.62 0.62
CA SER A 40 -19.89 -23.04 -0.41
C SER A 40 -21.26 -23.72 -0.44
N SER A 41 -21.33 -25.05 -0.33
CA SER A 41 -22.60 -25.79 -0.25
C SER A 41 -23.40 -25.44 1.01
N LEU A 42 -22.74 -25.29 2.16
CA LEU A 42 -23.41 -24.88 3.39
C LEU A 42 -23.88 -23.43 3.33
N ALA A 43 -23.17 -22.58 2.58
CA ALA A 43 -23.58 -21.20 2.35
C ALA A 43 -24.80 -21.11 1.42
N SER A 44 -24.83 -21.89 0.33
CA SER A 44 -26.00 -21.95 -0.56
C SER A 44 -27.24 -22.53 0.14
N GLU A 45 -27.05 -23.40 1.13
CA GLU A 45 -28.13 -23.91 2.00
C GLU A 45 -28.61 -22.88 3.05
N GLY A 46 -27.99 -21.70 3.13
CA GLY A 46 -28.35 -20.65 4.09
C GLY A 46 -27.97 -20.96 5.55
N LEU A 47 -27.14 -21.98 5.79
CA LEU A 47 -26.65 -22.30 7.15
C LEU A 47 -25.59 -21.31 7.63
N ILE A 48 -24.85 -20.72 6.69
CA ILE A 48 -23.85 -19.68 6.92
C ILE A 48 -23.92 -18.67 5.77
N ASN A 49 -23.47 -17.44 6.02
CA ASN A 49 -23.32 -16.41 4.99
C ASN A 49 -21.85 -16.26 4.64
N ARG A 50 -21.52 -16.28 3.35
CA ARG A 50 -20.18 -15.93 2.89
C ARG A 50 -20.06 -14.41 2.83
N VAL A 51 -19.11 -13.86 3.57
CA VAL A 51 -18.94 -12.40 3.70
C VAL A 51 -17.65 -11.90 3.05
N GLY A 52 -16.80 -12.80 2.60
CA GLY A 52 -15.56 -12.45 1.90
C GLY A 52 -14.78 -13.70 1.51
N TYR A 53 -13.56 -13.49 1.02
CA TYR A 53 -12.69 -14.60 0.67
C TYR A 53 -12.29 -15.39 1.92
N GLY A 54 -12.81 -16.62 2.03
CA GLY A 54 -12.56 -17.52 3.15
C GLY A 54 -13.14 -17.07 4.50
N ILE A 55 -14.11 -16.14 4.49
CA ILE A 55 -14.75 -15.61 5.70
C ILE A 55 -16.24 -15.91 5.63
N TYR A 56 -16.75 -16.50 6.71
CA TYR A 56 -18.15 -16.92 6.82
C TYR A 56 -18.71 -16.48 8.18
N CYS A 57 -19.99 -16.12 8.20
CA CYS A 57 -20.71 -15.73 9.41
C CYS A 57 -21.97 -16.57 9.56
N ARG A 58 -22.51 -16.67 10.78
CA ARG A 58 -23.85 -17.19 10.98
C ARG A 58 -24.89 -16.28 10.33
N LYS A 59 -26.08 -16.84 10.06
CA LYS A 59 -27.24 -16.08 9.59
C LYS A 59 -27.53 -14.91 10.56
N MET A 60 -27.65 -13.71 10.01
CA MET A 60 -27.82 -12.45 10.76
C MET A 60 -29.30 -12.13 10.96
N GLY A 61 -29.63 -11.40 12.03
CA GLY A 61 -30.99 -11.04 12.41
C GLY A 61 -31.28 -9.55 12.65
N SER A 62 -30.31 -8.64 12.59
CA SER A 62 -30.54 -7.17 12.65
C SER A 62 -29.28 -6.33 12.41
N ASP A 63 -29.43 -5.02 12.18
CA ASP A 63 -28.33 -4.06 11.96
C ASP A 63 -27.40 -3.89 13.17
N SER A 64 -27.94 -4.01 14.39
CA SER A 64 -27.14 -3.99 15.64
C SER A 64 -26.12 -5.13 15.69
N GLN A 65 -26.42 -6.26 15.05
CA GLN A 65 -25.50 -7.40 14.96
C GLN A 65 -24.36 -7.16 13.95
N THR A 66 -24.54 -6.27 12.97
CA THR A 66 -23.54 -5.96 11.93
C THR A 66 -22.26 -5.39 12.54
N ASN A 67 -22.35 -4.36 13.38
CA ASN A 67 -21.19 -3.75 14.03
C ASN A 67 -20.47 -4.74 14.96
N GLN A 68 -21.22 -5.57 15.69
CA GLN A 68 -20.66 -6.59 16.56
C GLN A 68 -19.90 -7.66 15.77
N ILE A 69 -20.44 -8.08 14.62
CA ILE A 69 -19.80 -9.05 13.72
C ILE A 69 -18.54 -8.45 13.09
N VAL A 70 -18.56 -7.19 12.65
CA VAL A 70 -17.36 -6.50 12.13
C VAL A 70 -16.22 -6.54 13.15
N GLY A 71 -16.50 -6.25 14.42
CA GLY A 71 -15.51 -6.38 15.50
C GLY A 71 -14.96 -7.80 15.64
N LYS A 72 -15.83 -8.81 15.57
CA LYS A 72 -15.44 -10.24 15.61
C LYS A 72 -14.66 -10.67 14.38
N ILE A 73 -14.97 -10.16 13.18
CA ILE A 73 -14.20 -10.47 11.97
C ILE A 73 -12.80 -9.86 12.09
N LYS A 74 -12.69 -8.61 12.56
CA LYS A 74 -11.39 -7.95 12.80
C LYS A 74 -10.53 -8.74 13.79
N SER A 75 -11.10 -9.22 14.90
CA SER A 75 -10.33 -10.01 15.88
C SER A 75 -9.84 -11.35 15.34
N ARG A 76 -10.59 -11.95 14.40
CA ARG A 76 -10.23 -13.24 13.77
C ARG A 76 -9.19 -13.10 12.67
N LEU A 77 -9.26 -12.03 11.88
CA LEU A 77 -8.34 -11.81 10.76
C LEU A 77 -7.05 -11.08 11.18
N GLY A 78 -7.05 -10.42 12.34
CA GLY A 78 -5.90 -9.70 12.88
C GLY A 78 -5.86 -8.21 12.52
N LYS A 79 -4.89 -7.48 13.08
CA LYS A 79 -4.79 -6.01 13.00
C LYS A 79 -4.42 -5.47 11.61
N ARG A 80 -3.81 -6.28 10.73
CA ARG A 80 -3.23 -5.86 9.43
C ARG A 80 -4.13 -6.16 8.22
N VAL A 81 -5.44 -6.22 8.43
CA VAL A 81 -6.39 -6.59 7.37
C VAL A 81 -6.75 -5.36 6.58
N ASN A 82 -6.64 -5.41 5.26
CA ASN A 82 -7.23 -4.44 4.33
C ASN A 82 -8.07 -5.22 3.31
N ARG A 83 -9.33 -5.50 3.64
CA ARG A 83 -10.22 -6.32 2.79
C ARG A 83 -11.62 -5.74 2.75
N LEU A 84 -12.23 -5.76 1.58
CA LEU A 84 -13.67 -5.52 1.45
C LEU A 84 -14.43 -6.80 1.85
N ILE A 85 -15.42 -6.66 2.72
CA ILE A 85 -16.37 -7.72 3.08
C ILE A 85 -17.79 -7.28 2.73
N GLN A 86 -18.65 -8.26 2.50
CA GLN A 86 -20.07 -8.08 2.20
C GLN A 86 -20.92 -8.68 3.32
N LEU A 87 -21.75 -7.86 3.96
CA LEU A 87 -22.72 -8.29 4.97
C LEU A 87 -24.12 -7.93 4.48
N GLY A 88 -24.80 -8.91 3.86
CA GLY A 88 -26.06 -8.64 3.16
C GLY A 88 -25.82 -7.67 1.99
N GLU A 89 -26.52 -6.55 1.97
CA GLU A 89 -26.37 -5.50 0.96
C GLU A 89 -25.25 -4.50 1.28
N ILE A 90 -24.68 -4.54 2.50
CA ILE A 90 -23.69 -3.58 2.96
C ILE A 90 -22.27 -4.08 2.63
N SER A 91 -21.49 -3.27 1.91
CA SER A 91 -20.05 -3.48 1.72
C SER A 91 -19.25 -2.69 2.77
N ILE A 92 -18.36 -3.37 3.50
CA ILE A 92 -17.53 -2.77 4.55
C ILE A 92 -16.06 -3.04 4.28
N ARG A 93 -15.21 -2.00 4.28
CA ARG A 93 -13.76 -2.16 4.26
C ARG A 93 -13.25 -2.42 5.67
N LEU A 94 -12.63 -3.58 5.88
CA LEU A 94 -11.97 -3.93 7.12
C LEU A 94 -10.52 -3.45 7.11
N GLY A 95 -10.21 -2.65 8.12
CA GLY A 95 -8.91 -2.04 8.40
C GLY A 95 -8.56 -0.90 7.45
N GLN A 96 -7.43 -0.26 7.72
CA GLN A 96 -6.94 0.87 6.95
C GLN A 96 -6.04 0.37 5.81
N PRO A 97 -5.96 1.10 4.67
CA PRO A 97 -4.88 0.91 3.72
C PRO A 97 -3.55 0.92 4.48
N GLN A 98 -2.67 -0.02 4.14
CA GLN A 98 -1.33 0.03 4.71
C GLN A 98 -0.69 1.33 4.24
N PRO A 99 -0.09 2.13 5.14
CA PRO A 99 0.61 3.32 4.71
C PRO A 99 1.69 2.92 3.68
N PRO A 100 1.99 3.81 2.71
CA PRO A 100 3.10 3.58 1.78
C PRO A 100 4.35 3.19 2.57
N ASN A 101 5.16 2.31 2.00
CA ASN A 101 6.43 1.97 2.62
C ASN A 101 7.34 3.21 2.64
N ALA A 102 8.39 3.18 3.47
CA ALA A 102 9.29 4.31 3.64
C ALA A 102 9.91 4.80 2.31
N GLN A 103 10.17 3.89 1.36
CA GLN A 103 10.70 4.24 0.05
C GLN A 103 9.68 5.02 -0.78
N VAL A 104 8.43 4.58 -0.82
CA VAL A 104 7.35 5.27 -1.55
C VAL A 104 7.10 6.67 -0.97
N SER A 105 7.10 6.80 0.36
CA SER A 105 7.01 8.11 1.02
C SER A 105 8.20 9.01 0.68
N LEU A 106 9.41 8.46 0.65
CA LEU A 106 10.63 9.18 0.30
C LEU A 106 10.65 9.61 -1.17
N ASP A 107 10.17 8.77 -2.08
CA ASP A 107 10.04 9.08 -3.51
C ASP A 107 9.02 10.21 -3.73
N ALA A 108 7.86 10.13 -3.08
CA ALA A 108 6.83 11.17 -3.12
C ALA A 108 7.37 12.50 -2.58
N PHE A 109 8.10 12.46 -1.46
CA PHE A 109 8.76 13.63 -0.88
C PHE A 109 9.78 14.25 -1.84
N LYS A 110 10.67 13.45 -2.46
CA LYS A 110 11.67 13.93 -3.43
C LYS A 110 11.02 14.56 -4.67
N LEU A 111 9.96 13.94 -5.19
CA LEU A 111 9.18 14.51 -6.30
C LEU A 111 8.57 15.86 -5.90
N ARG A 112 7.97 15.94 -4.71
CA ARG A 112 7.34 17.17 -4.24
C ARG A 112 8.35 18.30 -4.02
N LEU A 113 9.53 17.98 -3.49
CA LEU A 113 10.64 18.93 -3.40
C LEU A 113 11.07 19.43 -4.77
N ALA A 114 11.26 18.54 -5.75
CA ALA A 114 11.64 18.93 -7.11
C ALA A 114 10.58 19.85 -7.75
N GLN A 115 9.29 19.57 -7.54
CA GLN A 115 8.19 20.43 -7.98
C GLN A 115 8.18 21.81 -7.30
N GLU A 116 8.60 21.89 -6.04
CA GLU A 116 8.71 23.16 -5.31
C GLU A 116 9.90 23.97 -5.83
N ILE A 117 11.04 23.33 -6.10
CA ILE A 117 12.22 23.96 -6.71
C ILE A 117 11.88 24.54 -8.07
N ILE A 118 11.29 23.75 -8.98
CA ILE A 118 10.91 24.21 -10.32
C ILE A 118 9.95 25.41 -10.29
N ARG A 119 9.15 25.56 -9.22
CA ARG A 119 8.20 26.67 -9.08
C ARG A 119 8.83 27.97 -8.55
N GLN A 120 9.98 27.89 -7.88
CA GLN A 120 10.55 29.02 -7.14
C GLN A 120 11.95 29.43 -7.59
N VAL A 121 12.64 28.56 -8.32
CA VAL A 121 14.06 28.72 -8.65
C VAL A 121 14.22 28.69 -10.16
N GLU A 122 14.96 29.67 -10.68
CA GLU A 122 15.29 29.76 -12.09
C GLU A 122 16.21 28.60 -12.51
N PHE A 123 16.08 28.15 -13.77
CA PHE A 123 16.88 27.03 -14.27
C PHE A 123 18.39 27.30 -14.27
N SER A 124 18.81 28.56 -14.41
CA SER A 124 20.22 28.96 -14.27
C SER A 124 20.77 28.61 -12.89
N ASP A 125 20.01 28.94 -11.84
CA ASP A 125 20.42 28.76 -10.46
C ASP A 125 20.37 27.28 -10.08
N ILE A 126 19.38 26.54 -10.60
CA ILE A 126 19.31 25.08 -10.49
C ILE A 126 20.58 24.44 -11.08
N ARG A 127 21.01 24.87 -12.27
CA ARG A 127 22.22 24.34 -12.91
C ARG A 127 23.46 24.67 -12.12
N GLU A 128 23.65 25.95 -11.77
CA GLU A 128 24.83 26.40 -11.05
C GLU A 128 24.99 25.62 -9.73
N LYS A 129 23.91 25.56 -8.93
CA LYS A 129 23.92 24.81 -7.67
C LYS A 129 24.17 23.33 -7.87
N SER A 130 23.54 22.72 -8.89
CA SER A 130 23.71 21.31 -9.19
C SER A 130 25.14 20.97 -9.58
N LEU A 131 25.74 21.74 -10.48
CA LEU A 131 27.13 21.55 -10.92
C LEU A 131 28.13 21.79 -9.78
N ALA A 132 27.88 22.78 -8.91
CA ALA A 132 28.68 23.01 -7.71
C ALA A 132 28.60 21.82 -6.73
N ASN A 133 27.41 21.29 -6.49
CA ASN A 133 27.22 20.11 -5.64
C ASN A 133 27.90 18.87 -6.23
N LEU A 134 27.71 18.61 -7.53
CA LEU A 134 28.35 17.49 -8.22
C LEU A 134 29.87 17.59 -8.13
N SER A 135 30.44 18.76 -8.43
CA SER A 135 31.88 18.99 -8.34
C SER A 135 32.41 18.72 -6.92
N ARG A 136 31.69 19.21 -5.89
CA ARG A 136 32.03 18.97 -4.49
C ARG A 136 31.96 17.48 -4.12
N TRP A 137 30.93 16.75 -4.55
CA TRP A 137 30.79 15.32 -4.26
C TRP A 137 31.88 14.49 -4.95
N LYS A 138 32.23 14.84 -6.19
CA LYS A 138 33.35 14.25 -6.93
C LYS A 138 34.66 14.39 -6.19
N LEU A 139 34.96 15.60 -5.70
CA LEU A 139 36.17 15.88 -4.91
C LEU A 139 36.20 15.09 -3.59
N ASN A 140 35.04 14.85 -2.99
CA ASN A 140 34.91 14.07 -1.75
C ASN A 140 34.87 12.56 -1.97
N GLY A 141 35.10 12.08 -3.20
CA GLY A 141 35.09 10.65 -3.53
C GLY A 141 33.71 9.99 -3.52
N VAL A 142 32.64 10.77 -3.48
CA VAL A 142 31.25 10.27 -3.55
C VAL A 142 30.78 10.42 -5.00
N TRP A 143 30.89 9.34 -5.77
CA TRP A 143 30.48 9.33 -7.18
C TRP A 143 29.69 8.07 -7.56
N SER A 144 28.68 8.23 -8.42
CA SER A 144 27.87 7.15 -8.98
C SER A 144 27.49 7.48 -10.42
N SER A 145 27.08 6.48 -11.21
CA SER A 145 26.73 6.66 -12.63
C SER A 145 25.58 7.66 -12.84
N ALA A 146 24.65 7.78 -11.89
CA ALA A 146 23.58 8.76 -11.96
C ALA A 146 24.10 10.21 -11.96
N TYR A 147 25.27 10.47 -11.36
CA TYR A 147 25.88 11.79 -11.37
C TYR A 147 26.50 12.17 -12.72
N ASP A 148 26.99 11.20 -13.49
CA ASP A 148 27.44 11.46 -14.87
C ASP A 148 26.27 11.92 -15.74
N GLU A 149 25.11 11.26 -15.61
CA GLU A 149 23.88 11.64 -16.31
C GLU A 149 23.40 13.04 -15.89
N TRP A 150 23.40 13.32 -14.58
CA TRP A 150 23.05 14.65 -14.08
C TRP A 150 24.05 15.73 -14.53
N GLU A 151 25.35 15.45 -14.51
CA GLU A 151 26.38 16.39 -14.95
C GLU A 151 26.20 16.72 -16.44
N GLN A 152 25.97 15.72 -17.28
CA GLN A 152 25.68 15.92 -18.70
C GLN A 152 24.39 16.73 -18.90
N LEU A 153 23.31 16.35 -18.21
CA LEU A 153 22.02 17.03 -18.29
C LEU A 153 22.13 18.51 -17.87
N MET A 154 22.88 18.82 -16.81
CA MET A 154 23.08 20.18 -16.31
C MET A 154 24.05 21.01 -17.16
N LYS A 155 24.98 20.40 -17.88
CA LYS A 155 25.90 21.10 -18.80
C LYS A 155 25.26 21.43 -20.14
N SER A 156 24.49 20.51 -20.72
CA SER A 156 24.06 20.61 -22.13
C SER A 156 22.60 20.26 -22.39
N GLY A 157 21.86 19.73 -21.41
CA GLY A 157 20.43 19.48 -21.56
C GLY A 157 19.63 20.76 -21.70
N SER A 158 18.46 20.71 -22.34
CA SER A 158 17.52 21.84 -22.36
C SER A 158 16.76 21.94 -21.03
N GLU A 159 16.20 23.11 -20.73
CA GLU A 159 15.36 23.30 -19.54
C GLU A 159 14.16 22.35 -19.52
N ALA A 160 13.53 22.14 -20.68
CA ALA A 160 12.45 21.16 -20.83
C ALA A 160 12.88 19.74 -20.44
N LYS A 161 14.10 19.32 -20.79
CA LYS A 161 14.64 18.00 -20.39
C LYS A 161 14.94 17.95 -18.89
N ILE A 162 15.53 19.01 -18.32
CA ILE A 162 15.77 19.09 -16.87
C ILE A 162 14.45 18.98 -16.12
N MET A 163 13.43 19.75 -16.53
CA MET A 163 12.10 19.72 -15.95
C MET A 163 11.50 18.31 -16.05
N ALA A 164 11.52 17.70 -17.24
CA ALA A 164 10.98 16.36 -17.45
C ALA A 164 11.59 15.33 -16.49
N ILE A 165 12.91 15.35 -16.28
CA ILE A 165 13.56 14.45 -15.31
C ILE A 165 13.23 14.83 -13.86
N MET A 166 13.23 16.12 -13.51
CA MET A 166 12.98 16.57 -12.14
C MET A 166 11.57 16.20 -11.67
N ILE A 167 10.55 16.35 -12.51
CA ILE A 167 9.14 16.16 -12.13
C ILE A 167 8.45 14.96 -12.80
N GLY A 168 9.17 14.19 -13.64
CA GLY A 168 8.63 13.00 -14.32
C GLY A 168 8.24 11.89 -13.35
N GLN A 169 7.21 11.12 -13.69
CA GLN A 169 6.71 10.02 -12.84
C GLN A 169 7.15 8.64 -13.33
N ASP A 170 7.89 8.58 -14.43
CA ASP A 170 8.49 7.35 -14.94
C ASP A 170 9.67 6.86 -14.06
N GLU A 171 10.07 5.62 -14.29
CA GLU A 171 11.14 4.96 -13.53
C GLU A 171 12.49 5.66 -13.68
N ASP A 172 12.79 6.21 -14.86
CA ASP A 172 14.06 6.90 -15.13
C ASP A 172 14.18 8.21 -14.36
N ALA A 173 13.13 9.03 -14.38
CA ALA A 173 13.02 10.24 -13.57
C ALA A 173 13.12 9.92 -12.07
N ASN A 174 12.45 8.85 -11.61
CA ASN A 174 12.51 8.45 -10.21
C ASN A 174 13.90 7.98 -9.80
N ARG A 175 14.57 7.19 -10.64
CA ARG A 175 15.95 6.71 -10.43
C ARG A 175 16.90 7.90 -10.30
N LEU A 176 16.86 8.85 -11.23
CA LEU A 176 17.74 10.03 -11.19
C LEU A 176 17.45 10.92 -9.99
N ARG A 177 16.18 11.10 -9.58
CA ARG A 177 15.83 11.82 -8.35
C ARG A 177 16.42 11.20 -7.09
N GLN A 178 16.77 9.91 -7.08
CA GLN A 178 17.44 9.32 -5.91
C GLN A 178 18.76 10.02 -5.60
N SER A 179 19.39 10.59 -6.62
CA SER A 179 20.70 11.24 -6.61
C SER A 179 20.60 12.73 -7.01
N ALA A 180 19.54 13.41 -6.59
CA ALA A 180 19.25 14.80 -6.95
C ALA A 180 20.39 15.80 -6.60
N PRO A 181 21.08 16.41 -7.57
CA PRO A 181 22.19 17.34 -7.32
C PRO A 181 21.75 18.74 -6.90
N TYR A 182 20.46 19.07 -7.09
CA TYR A 182 19.86 20.37 -6.77
C TYR A 182 19.42 20.50 -5.30
N THR A 183 20.03 19.72 -4.39
CA THR A 183 19.77 19.82 -2.95
C THR A 183 20.28 21.15 -2.37
N GLY A 184 19.55 21.70 -1.40
CA GLY A 184 19.91 22.94 -0.72
C GLY A 184 19.57 24.22 -1.50
N LEU A 185 18.62 24.13 -2.44
CA LEU A 185 18.01 25.28 -3.12
C LEU A 185 16.80 25.86 -2.37
N LEU A 186 16.16 25.06 -1.52
CA LEU A 186 15.04 25.49 -0.70
C LEU A 186 15.51 25.70 0.74
N ASP A 187 14.90 26.66 1.42
CA ASP A 187 15.10 26.87 2.86
C ASP A 187 14.52 25.70 3.69
N GLN A 188 14.96 25.60 4.94
CA GLN A 188 14.55 24.50 5.82
C GLN A 188 13.05 24.49 6.12
N GLN A 189 12.42 25.66 6.28
CA GLN A 189 11.00 25.77 6.59
C GLN A 189 10.14 25.24 5.43
N THR A 190 10.53 25.55 4.19
CA THR A 190 9.91 25.03 2.97
C THR A 190 10.07 23.52 2.85
N VAL A 191 11.26 22.98 3.16
CA VAL A 191 11.50 21.54 3.15
C VAL A 191 10.65 20.80 4.19
N GLU A 192 10.52 21.34 5.40
CA GLU A 192 9.70 20.79 6.48
C GLU A 192 8.21 20.80 6.11
N ARG A 193 7.70 21.93 5.58
CA ARG A 193 6.33 22.03 5.05
C ARG A 193 6.03 20.98 3.98
N VAL A 194 6.96 20.74 3.05
CA VAL A 194 6.82 19.72 2.01
C VAL A 194 6.80 18.31 2.61
N ARG A 195 7.63 18.05 3.62
CA ARG A 195 7.71 16.75 4.31
C ARG A 195 6.42 16.42 5.05
N GLU A 196 5.85 17.39 5.76
CA GLU A 196 4.56 17.22 6.45
C GLU A 196 3.44 16.91 5.45
N ALA A 197 3.37 17.66 4.35
CA ALA A 197 2.36 17.48 3.31
C ALA A 197 2.43 16.14 2.56
N THR A 198 3.58 15.45 2.57
CA THR A 198 3.75 14.13 1.93
C THR A 198 3.64 12.95 2.91
N THR A 199 3.58 13.23 4.21
CA THR A 199 3.44 12.21 5.26
C THR A 199 2.01 12.13 5.83
N ALA A 200 1.21 13.20 5.66
CA ALA A 200 -0.21 13.27 6.03
C ALA A 200 -1.10 12.44 5.09
#